data_AF-A0A843EE32-F1
#
_entry.id   AF-A0A843EE32-F1
#
_cell.length_a   1.000
_cell.length_b   1.000
_cell.length_c   1.000
_cell.angle_alpha   90.00
_cell.angle_beta   90.00
_cell.angle_gamma   90.00
#
_symmetry.space_group_name_H-M   'P 1'
#
loop_
_entity.id
_entity.type
_entity.pdbx_description
1 polymer ?
#
loop_
_entity_poly.entity_id
_entity_poly.type
_entity_poly.pdbx_seq_one_letter_code
_entity_poly.pdbx_strand_id
1 'polypeptide(L)' 'VAKKDLCEVQKVMPAMSGPTVSEVLSKEETMAVQAVVGEEEVVELVNKLRNAGARDILVVPIERIIQ' A
#
# COMPACT_ATOMS: atom_id res chain seq x y z
N VAL A 1 -4.82 -1.05 -6.42
CA VAL A 1 -4.59 0.30 -6.97
C VAL A 1 -4.66 0.22 -8.49
N ALA A 2 -5.37 1.12 -9.18
CA ALA A 2 -5.31 1.13 -10.65
C ALA A 2 -3.92 1.57 -11.11
N LYS A 3 -3.38 1.00 -12.20
CA LYS A 3 -2.01 1.29 -12.67
C LYS A 3 -1.73 2.79 -12.85
N LYS A 4 -2.73 3.56 -13.29
CA LYS A 4 -2.64 5.03 -13.44
C LYS A 4 -2.39 5.79 -12.12
N ASP A 5 -2.87 5.25 -10.99
CA ASP A 5 -2.80 5.89 -9.68
C ASP A 5 -1.60 5.39 -8.85
N LEU A 6 -0.82 4.44 -9.39
CA LEU A 6 0.32 3.82 -8.70
C LEU A 6 1.36 4.85 -8.26
N CYS A 7 1.64 5.86 -9.09
CA CYS A 7 2.63 6.89 -8.77
C CYS A 7 2.22 7.72 -7.55
N GLU A 8 0.95 8.10 -7.45
CA GLU A 8 0.44 8.86 -6.32
C GLU A 8 0.43 8.03 -5.03
N VAL A 9 0.04 6.75 -5.12
CA VAL A 9 0.11 5.84 -3.98
C VAL A 9 1.54 5.62 -3.50
N GLN A 10 2.51 5.47 -4.42
CA GLN A 10 3.92 5.27 -4.06
C GLN A 10 4.53 6.48 -3.34
N LYS A 11 4.11 7.70 -3.67
CA LYS A 11 4.58 8.92 -2.99
C LYS A 11 4.13 9.01 -1.53
N VAL A 12 2.96 8.42 -1.23
CA VAL A 12 2.35 8.45 0.10
C VAL A 12 2.82 7.28 0.97
N MET A 13 3.11 6.13 0.35
CA MET A 13 3.45 4.91 1.08
C MET A 13 4.84 4.99 1.74
N PRO A 14 4.95 4.88 3.07
CA PRO A 14 6.24 4.73 3.75
C PRO A 14 6.84 3.36 3.41
N ALA A 15 8.16 3.28 3.28
CA ALA A 15 8.83 1.99 3.16
C ALA A 15 10.29 2.05 3.62
N MET A 16 10.77 0.97 4.25
CA MET A 16 12.17 0.83 4.68
C MET A 16 13.13 0.64 3.49
N SER A 17 12.75 -0.16 2.49
CA SER A 17 13.54 -0.37 1.25
C SER A 17 12.71 -0.16 -0.02
N GLY A 18 11.44 0.24 0.13
CA GLY A 18 10.45 0.32 -0.93
C GLY A 18 9.28 -0.63 -0.70
N PRO A 19 8.04 -0.26 -1.09
CA PRO A 19 6.91 -1.17 -1.02
C PRO A 19 7.04 -2.29 -2.06
N THR A 20 6.52 -3.46 -1.74
CA THR A 20 6.34 -4.52 -2.74
C THR A 20 5.19 -4.15 -3.65
N VAL A 21 5.44 -4.15 -4.96
CA VAL A 21 4.42 -3.93 -5.99
C VAL A 21 4.27 -5.20 -6.80
N SER A 22 3.04 -5.68 -6.96
CA SER A 22 2.73 -6.88 -7.74
C SER A 22 1.51 -6.65 -8.62
N GLU A 23 1.55 -7.19 -9.83
CA GLU A 23 0.41 -7.14 -10.75
C GLU A 23 -0.69 -8.09 -10.27
N VAL A 24 -1.93 -7.60 -10.28
CA VAL A 24 -3.12 -8.39 -9.93
C VAL A 24 -3.78 -8.83 -11.23
N LEU A 25 -3.80 -10.14 -11.46
CA LEU A 25 -4.49 -10.74 -12.59
C LEU A 25 -6.01 -10.52 -12.47
N SER A 26 -6.49 -9.48 -13.14
CA SER A 26 -7.90 -9.09 -13.15
C SER A 26 -8.26 -8.45 -14.49
N LYS A 27 -9.55 -8.15 -14.70
CA LYS A 27 -10.01 -7.51 -15.94
C LYS A 27 -9.49 -6.08 -16.11
N GLU A 28 -9.15 -5.42 -15.01
CA GLU A 28 -8.60 -4.06 -14.98
C GLU A 28 -7.09 -4.13 -14.68
N GLU A 29 -6.31 -3.18 -15.20
CA GLU A 29 -4.89 -3.07 -14.84
C GLU A 29 -4.73 -2.63 -13.37
N THR A 30 -4.70 -3.61 -12.47
CA THR A 30 -4.64 -3.41 -11.02
C THR A 30 -3.29 -3.85 -10.48
N MET A 31 -2.72 -3.03 -9.61
CA MET A 31 -1.49 -3.29 -8.86
C MET A 31 -1.83 -3.46 -7.39
N ALA A 32 -1.26 -4.49 -6.77
CA ALA A 32 -1.20 -4.66 -5.32
C ALA A 32 0.06 -3.96 -4.81
N VAL A 33 -0.08 -3.18 -3.73
CA VAL A 33 1.04 -2.49 -3.10
C VAL A 33 1.03 -2.85 -1.62
N GLN A 34 2.17 -3.33 -1.11
CA GLN A 34 2.30 -3.85 0.24
C GLN A 34 3.53 -3.23 0.90
N ALA A 35 3.39 -2.79 2.14
CA ALA A 35 4.48 -2.23 2.93
C ALA A 35 4.25 -2.52 4.42
N VAL A 36 5.35 -2.50 5.18
CA VAL A 36 5.33 -2.53 6.64
C VAL A 36 5.50 -1.11 7.13
N VAL A 37 4.60 -0.66 7.99
CA VAL A 37 4.53 0.71 8.54
C VAL A 37 4.33 0.65 10.05
N GLY A 38 4.62 1.76 10.75
CA GLY A 38 4.33 1.88 12.17
C GLY A 38 2.83 1.84 12.44
N GLU A 39 2.43 1.27 13.59
CA GLU A 39 1.02 1.11 13.97
C GLU A 39 0.33 2.47 14.14
N GLU A 40 1.05 3.44 14.69
CA GLU A 40 0.61 4.81 14.92
C GLU A 40 0.29 5.57 13.62
N GLU A 41 0.90 5.16 12.50
CA GLU A 41 0.72 5.81 11.19
C GLU A 41 -0.48 5.24 10.42
N VAL A 42 -0.97 4.05 10.78
CA VAL A 42 -1.96 3.29 9.99
C VAL A 42 -3.23 4.11 9.74
N VAL A 43 -3.76 4.76 10.78
CA VAL A 43 -5.05 5.48 10.69
C VAL A 43 -4.96 6.64 9.70
N GLU A 44 -3.90 7.44 9.78
CA GLU A 44 -3.69 8.57 8.87
C GLU A 44 -3.36 8.07 7.46
N LEU A 45 -2.53 7.03 7.36
CA LEU A 45 -2.07 6.47 6.10
C LEU A 45 -3.22 5.89 5.27
N VAL A 46 -4.16 5.16 5.89
CA VAL A 46 -5.34 4.63 5.20
C VAL A 46 -6.13 5.75 4.51
N ASN A 47 -6.29 6.90 5.15
CA ASN A 47 -6.99 8.05 4.56
C ASN A 47 -6.22 8.64 3.38
N LYS A 48 -4.90 8.86 3.54
CA LYS A 48 -4.05 9.38 2.46
C LYS A 48 -4.03 8.42 1.26
N LEU A 49 -3.94 7.13 1.50
CA LEU A 49 -3.94 6.09 0.46
C LEU A 49 -5.27 6.06 -0.31
N ARG A 50 -6.42 6.14 0.38
CA ARG A 50 -7.73 6.23 -0.31
C ARG A 50 -7.81 7.45 -1.21
N ASN A 51 -7.36 8.61 -0.72
CA ASN A 51 -7.35 9.85 -1.50
C ASN A 51 -6.40 9.79 -2.71
N ALA A 52 -5.31 9.01 -2.60
CA ALA A 52 -4.39 8.75 -3.69
C ALA A 52 -4.88 7.69 -4.70
N GLY A 53 -6.07 7.10 -4.50
CA GLY A 53 -6.66 6.11 -5.42
C GLY A 53 -6.45 4.65 -5.01
N ALA A 54 -5.98 4.39 -3.78
CA ALA A 54 -5.98 3.03 -3.24
C ALA A 54 -7.40 2.57 -2.88
N ARG A 55 -7.69 1.31 -3.21
CA ARG A 55 -8.92 0.60 -2.87
C ARG A 55 -8.57 -0.75 -2.24
N ASP A 56 -9.54 -1.34 -1.55
CA ASP A 56 -9.41 -2.68 -0.95
C ASP A 56 -8.21 -2.82 0.00
N ILE A 57 -8.01 -1.80 0.86
CA ILE A 57 -6.87 -1.72 1.78
C ILE A 57 -7.03 -2.76 2.90
N LEU A 58 -6.06 -3.65 3.02
CA LEU A 58 -5.97 -4.65 4.09
C LEU A 58 -4.89 -4.22 5.09
N VAL A 59 -5.20 -4.28 6.39
CA VAL A 59 -4.26 -4.07 7.49
C VAL A 59 -4.13 -5.39 8.26
N VAL A 60 -2.91 -5.89 8.40
CA VAL A 60 -2.61 -7.13 9.12
C VAL A 60 -1.53 -6.84 10.17
N PRO A 61 -1.74 -7.18 11.45
CA PRO A 61 -0.70 -7.02 12.46
C PRO A 61 0.44 -8.01 12.21
N ILE A 62 1.69 -7.55 12.36
CA ILE A 62 2.87 -8.40 12.29
C ILE A 62 3.28 -8.78 13.72
N GLU A 63 3.23 -10.08 14.02
CA GLU A 63 3.60 -10.59 15.36
C GLU A 63 5.10 -10.46 15.64
N ARG A 64 5.93 -10.63 14.62
CA ARG A 64 7.39 -10.60 14.76
C ARG A 64 8.08 -10.26 13.44
N ILE A 65 9.10 -9.41 13.52
CA ILE A 65 10.03 -9.11 12.42
C ILE A 65 11.37 -9.75 12.77
N ILE A 66 11.95 -10.49 11.82
CA ILE A 66 13.32 -11.04 11.91
C ILE A 66 14.17 -10.28 10.88
N GLN A 67 15.32 -9.76 11.30
CA GLN A 67 16.26 -9.01 10.47
C GLN A 67 17.57 -9.78 10.30
#